data_AF-A0A927IE91-F1
#
_entry.id   AF-A0A927IE91-F1
#
_cell.length_a   1.000
_cell.length_b   1.000
_cell.length_c   1.000
_cell.angle_alpha   90.00
_cell.angle_beta   90.00
_cell.angle_gamma   90.00
#
_symmetry.space_group_name_H-M   'P 1'
#
loop_
_entity.id
_entity.type
_entity.pdbx_description
1 polymer ?
#
loop_
_entity_poly.entity_id
_entity_poly.type
_entity_poly.pdbx_seq_one_letter_code
_entity_poly.pdbx_strand_id
1 'polypeptide(L)' 'MTCHSAVVGFEEYLERIGDSHKVISMLVGTVQRLLVYPERGFMIEMAVPARVRTAYQRLCDAGYTSRLVTGP' A
#
# COMPACT_ATOMS: atom_id res chain seq x y z
N MET A 1 -24.42 6.91 -14.27
CA MET A 1 -23.03 7.24 -13.87
C MET A 1 -22.28 5.93 -13.74
N THR A 2 -21.53 5.52 -14.76
CA THR A 2 -20.75 4.27 -14.75
C THR A 2 -19.30 4.60 -14.45
N CYS A 3 -18.75 4.02 -13.39
CA CYS A 3 -17.35 4.18 -13.04
C CYS A 3 -16.49 3.39 -14.03
N HIS A 4 -15.61 4.09 -14.76
CA HIS A 4 -14.74 3.54 -15.80
C HIS A 4 -13.31 3.42 -15.27
N SER A 5 -13.11 2.68 -14.17
CA SER A 5 -11.75 2.31 -13.82
C SER A 5 -11.19 1.43 -14.94
N ALA A 6 -10.00 1.78 -15.45
CA ALA A 6 -9.34 0.98 -16.47
C ALA A 6 -8.95 -0.37 -15.84
N VAL A 7 -9.35 -1.46 -16.49
CA VAL A 7 -8.91 -2.80 -16.12
C VAL A 7 -7.50 -2.96 -16.69
N VAL A 8 -6.49 -2.67 -15.89
CA VAL A 8 -5.07 -2.77 -16.26
C VAL A 8 -4.39 -3.83 -15.42
N GLY A 9 -3.47 -4.57 -16.05
CA GLY A 9 -2.62 -5.52 -15.35
C GLY A 9 -1.60 -4.82 -14.45
N PHE A 10 -1.03 -5.55 -13.49
CA PHE A 10 -0.01 -4.99 -12.61
C PHE A 10 1.25 -4.58 -13.40
N GLU A 11 1.70 -5.42 -14.34
CA GLU A 11 2.86 -5.12 -15.20
C GLU A 11 2.64 -3.87 -16.06
N GLU A 12 1.49 -3.78 -16.72
CA GLU A 12 1.09 -2.60 -17.50
C GLU A 12 1.03 -1.33 -16.62
N TYR A 13 0.55 -1.47 -15.38
CA TYR A 13 0.52 -0.36 -14.42
C TYR A 13 1.93 0.09 -14.00
N LEU A 14 2.87 -0.85 -13.83
CA LEU A 14 4.27 -0.56 -13.56
C LEU A 14 4.93 0.17 -14.72
N GLU A 15 4.72 -0.31 -15.96
CA GLU A 15 5.24 0.30 -17.17
C GLU A 15 4.73 1.74 -17.34
N ARG A 16 3.45 1.99 -17.09
CA ARG A 16 2.86 3.34 -17.16
C ARG A 16 3.44 4.33 -16.16
N ILE A 17 3.87 3.87 -14.99
CA ILE A 17 4.47 4.74 -13.96
C ILE A 17 5.99 4.87 -14.17
N GLY A 18 6.63 3.85 -14.74
CA GLY A 18 8.06 3.84 -15.05
C GLY A 18 8.98 3.68 -13.84
N ASP A 19 8.42 3.52 -12.64
CA ASP A 19 9.18 3.35 -11.39
C ASP A 19 8.47 2.34 -10.49
N SER A 20 8.93 1.10 -10.56
CA SER A 20 8.40 0.00 -9.76
C SER A 20 8.62 0.20 -8.27
N HIS A 21 9.73 0.83 -7.88
CA HIS A 21 10.03 1.11 -6.48
C HIS A 21 9.03 2.12 -5.88
N LYS A 22 8.69 3.16 -6.65
CA LYS A 22 7.66 4.12 -6.30
C LYS A 22 6.29 3.45 -6.16
N VAL A 23 5.91 2.57 -7.09
CA VAL A 23 4.62 1.84 -7.03
C VAL A 23 4.56 0.96 -5.79
N ILE A 24 5.59 0.16 -5.53
CA ILE A 24 5.64 -0.73 -4.36
C ILE A 24 5.56 0.11 -3.07
N SER A 25 6.31 1.22 -3.00
CA SER A 25 6.25 2.14 -1.86
C SER A 25 4.84 2.75 -1.65
N MET A 26 4.06 3.01 -2.71
CA MET A 26 2.66 3.46 -2.59
C MET A 26 1.75 2.39 -1.98
N LEU A 27 1.93 1.13 -2.41
CA LEU A 27 1.16 0.00 -1.89
C LEU A 27 1.50 -0.22 -0.41
N VAL A 28 2.78 -0.20 -0.05
CA VAL A 28 3.25 -0.33 1.33
C VAL A 28 2.66 0.76 2.23
N GLY A 29 2.69 2.03 1.82
CA GLY A 29 2.08 3.13 2.58
C GLY A 29 0.56 3.02 2.70
N THR A 30 -0.12 2.44 1.70
CA THR A 30 -1.56 2.15 1.78
C THR A 30 -1.86 1.08 2.83
N VAL A 31 -1.09 -0.03 2.82
CA VAL A 31 -1.24 -1.10 3.80
C VAL A 31 -0.95 -0.59 5.22
N GLN A 32 0.08 0.24 5.41
CA GLN A 32 0.38 0.83 6.71
C GLN A 32 -0.81 1.65 7.24
N ARG A 33 -1.45 2.47 6.42
CA ARG A 33 -2.60 3.27 6.85
C ARG A 33 -3.79 2.41 7.26
N LEU A 34 -4.03 1.29 6.58
CA LEU A 34 -5.04 0.33 7.00
C LEU A 34 -4.76 -0.26 8.40
N LEU A 35 -3.49 -0.32 8.81
CA LEU A 35 -3.09 -0.81 10.12
C LEU A 35 -3.12 0.29 11.20
N VAL A 36 -2.66 1.51 10.87
CA VAL A 36 -2.46 2.60 11.84
C VAL A 36 -3.71 3.47 12.04
N TYR A 37 -4.52 3.68 11.00
CA TYR A 37 -5.66 4.61 11.08
C TYR A 37 -6.82 4.13 11.95
N PRO A 38 -7.11 2.82 12.06
CA PRO A 38 -8.08 2.34 13.04
C PRO A 38 -7.72 2.73 14.48
N GLU A 39 -6.45 2.63 14.86
CA GLU A 39 -5.96 3.02 16.19
C GLU A 39 -6.13 4.53 16.47
N ARG A 40 -6.15 5.35 15.41
CA ARG A 40 -6.35 6.80 15.49
C ARG A 40 -7.79 7.25 15.33
N GLY A 41 -8.74 6.31 15.20
CA GLY A 41 -10.17 6.61 14.99
C GLY A 41 -10.51 7.18 13.61
N PHE A 42 -9.57 7.13 12.65
CA PHE A 42 -9.81 7.62 11.28
C PHE A 42 -10.47 6.57 10.37
N MET A 43 -10.42 5.29 10.74
CA MET A 43 -11.03 4.19 10.00
C MET A 43 -11.59 3.13 10.96
N ILE A 44 -12.47 2.27 10.46
CA ILE A 44 -12.90 1.05 11.15
C ILE A 44 -11.80 -0.02 10.98
N GLU A 45 -11.59 -0.85 12.00
CA GLU A 45 -10.61 -1.95 11.93
C GLU A 45 -10.96 -2.93 10.80
N MET A 46 -9.99 -3.15 9.91
CA MET A 46 -10.10 -4.12 8.83
C MET A 46 -9.23 -5.34 9.13
N ALA A 47 -9.81 -6.53 9.02
CA ALA A 47 -9.07 -7.78 9.18
C ALA A 47 -8.07 -7.99 8.04
N VAL A 48 -6.84 -7.48 8.20
CA VAL A 48 -5.75 -7.70 7.24
C VAL A 48 -5.22 -9.12 7.39
N PRO A 49 -5.21 -9.95 6.33
CA PRO A 49 -4.69 -11.32 6.43
C PRO A 49 -3.22 -11.35 6.86
N ALA A 50 -2.82 -12.36 7.65
CA ALA A 50 -1.45 -12.50 8.16
C ALA A 50 -0.38 -12.46 7.04
N ARG A 51 -0.65 -13.13 5.91
CA ARG A 51 0.22 -13.10 4.72
C ARG A 51 0.52 -11.69 4.21
N VAL A 52 -0.46 -10.79 4.28
CA VAL A 52 -0.32 -9.39 3.84
C VAL A 52 0.53 -8.61 4.84
N ARG A 53 0.33 -8.83 6.15
CA ARG A 53 1.18 -8.25 7.20
C ARG A 53 2.64 -8.70 7.07
N THR A 54 2.88 -9.99 6.83
CA THR A 54 4.23 -10.52 6.60
C THR A 54 4.88 -9.94 5.34
N ALA A 55 4.14 -9.83 4.24
CA ALA A 55 4.64 -9.21 3.01
C ALA A 55 4.97 -7.73 3.22
N TYR A 56 4.10 -6.99 3.92
CA TYR A 56 4.35 -5.61 4.31
C TYR A 56 5.65 -5.46 5.11
N GLN A 57 5.85 -6.29 6.14
CA GLN A 57 7.06 -6.27 6.95
C GLN A 57 8.32 -6.49 6.10
N ARG A 58 8.31 -7.50 5.23
CA ARG A 58 9.42 -7.81 4.31
C ARG A 58 9.74 -6.65 3.36
N LEU A 59 8.70 -5.95 2.87
CA LEU A 59 8.89 -4.80 1.98
C LEU A 59 9.42 -3.57 2.73
N CYS A 60 9.01 -3.38 3.99
CA CYS A 60 9.61 -2.35 4.84
C CYS A 60 11.09 -2.63 5.09
N ASP A 61 11.44 -3.88 5.43
CA ASP A 61 12.83 -4.31 5.66
C ASP A 61 13.68 -4.20 4.39
N ALA A 62 13.06 -4.37 3.21
CA ALA A 62 13.71 -4.19 1.91
C ALA A 62 13.88 -2.71 1.48
N GLY A 63 13.39 -1.75 2.28
CA GLY A 63 13.62 -0.31 2.06
C GLY A 63 12.50 0.43 1.32
N TYR A 64 11.33 -0.18 1.08
CA TYR A 64 10.17 0.48 0.44
C TYR A 64 9.40 1.42 1.41
N THR A 65 10.13 2.24 2.17
CA THR A 65 9.59 3.03 3.30
C THR A 65 9.30 4.49 2.96
N SER A 66 9.56 4.91 1.71
CA SER A 66 9.49 6.32 1.26
C SER A 66 8.13 7.00 1.47
N ARG A 67 7.06 6.25 1.65
CA ARG A 67 5.68 6.75 1.89
C ARG A 67 5.08 6.29 3.21
N LEU A 68 5.90 5.74 4.11
CA LEU A 68 5.41 5.41 5.43
C LEU A 68 5.10 6.70 6.19
N VAL A 69 3.99 6.68 6.92
CA VAL A 69 3.71 7.67 7.96
C VAL A 69 4.72 7.39 9.07
N THR A 70 5.83 8.12 9.07
CA THR A 70 6.59 8.37 10.29
C THR A 70 5.70 9.20 11.21
N GLY A 71 5.63 8.84 12.48
CA GLY A 71 5.01 9.73 13.46
C GLY A 71 5.75 9.67 14.78
N PRO A 72 5.55 10.68 15.64
CA PRO A 72 5.38 12.10 15.33
C PRO A 72 6.71 12.78 14.95
#